data_AF-A0A076HWR1-F1
#
_entry.id   AF-A0A076HWR1-F1
#
_cell.length_a   1.000
_cell.length_b   1.000
_cell.length_c   1.000
_cell.angle_alpha   90.00
_cell.angle_beta   90.00
_cell.angle_gamma   90.00
#
_symmetry.space_group_name_H-M   'P 1'
#
loop_
_entity.id
_entity.type
_entity.pdbx_description
1 polymer ?
#
loop_
_entity_poly.entity_id
_entity_poly.type
_entity_poly.pdbx_seq_one_letter_code
_entity_poly.pdbx_strand_id
1 'polypeptide(L)'
;MPATALGVLLCSFGCQKNVSVTTPTDTPASGTTGITSAPAPAAKNTTTPVPDTPVAQFDTTARPSWLKARIEAHLAENKQNPPIQVFRYRYNGAVVYYETSPCCDQYTNLYDQKGKLLCHPDGGFTGRGDGKCSDFNKNKTEEKLVWQDPR
;
A
#
# COMPACT_ATOMS: atom_id res chain seq x y z
N MET A 1 15.32 57.21 -25.49
CA MET A 1 16.00 58.15 -24.55
C MET A 1 14.93 58.69 -23.60
N PRO A 2 15.14 58.86 -22.27
CA PRO A 2 16.28 58.60 -21.38
C PRO A 2 15.94 57.50 -20.31
N ALA A 3 16.89 56.73 -19.79
CA ALA A 3 17.74 56.92 -18.60
C ALA A 3 17.25 56.20 -17.32
N THR A 4 18.01 55.15 -16.95
CA THR A 4 18.52 54.77 -15.61
C THR A 4 17.74 55.14 -14.34
N ALA A 5 17.52 54.13 -13.49
CA ALA A 5 17.99 54.16 -12.10
C ALA A 5 18.14 52.75 -11.50
N LEU A 6 19.31 52.52 -10.89
CA LEU A 6 19.70 51.38 -10.06
C LEU A 6 18.83 51.26 -8.80
N GLY A 7 18.66 50.04 -8.31
CA GLY A 7 18.18 49.78 -6.96
C GLY A 7 18.32 48.31 -6.56
N VAL A 8 19.55 47.89 -6.23
CA VAL A 8 19.82 46.60 -5.59
C VAL A 8 19.37 46.68 -4.13
N LEU A 9 18.45 45.82 -3.70
CA LEU A 9 18.15 45.59 -2.29
C LEU A 9 18.28 44.10 -1.99
N LEU A 10 19.41 43.72 -1.39
CA LEU A 10 19.66 42.42 -0.80
C LEU A 10 18.81 42.28 0.47
N CYS A 11 17.78 41.44 0.44
CA CYS A 11 17.09 40.99 1.65
C CYS A 11 17.61 39.60 2.05
N SER A 12 18.67 39.60 2.86
CA SER A 12 19.21 38.43 3.54
C SER A 12 18.27 38.04 4.69
N PHE A 13 17.28 37.19 4.43
CA PHE A 13 16.47 36.58 5.49
C PHE A 13 17.16 35.30 5.99
N GLY A 14 17.49 35.31 7.28
CA GLY A 14 18.32 34.32 7.93
C GLY A 14 17.67 32.93 8.01
N CYS A 15 18.47 31.92 7.68
CA CYS A 15 18.23 30.54 8.09
C CYS A 15 19.19 30.21 9.24
N GLN A 16 18.70 30.24 10.48
CA GLN A 16 19.30 29.45 11.56
C GLN A 16 18.20 28.84 12.42
N LYS A 17 17.87 27.57 12.12
CA LYS A 17 17.24 26.68 13.08
C LYS A 17 18.19 25.52 13.28
N ASN A 18 19.08 25.66 14.27
CA ASN A 18 19.83 24.56 14.84
C ASN A 18 18.83 23.55 15.40
N VAL A 19 18.73 22.38 14.76
CA VAL A 19 18.08 21.21 15.35
C VAL A 19 19.17 20.39 16.01
N SER A 20 19.29 20.52 17.34
CA SER A 20 20.11 19.63 18.14
C SER A 20 19.42 18.26 18.20
N VAL A 21 19.88 17.31 17.37
CA VAL A 21 19.48 15.90 17.48
C VAL A 21 20.34 15.28 18.58
N THR A 22 19.87 15.34 19.82
CA THR A 22 20.42 14.52 20.90
C THR A 22 19.76 13.15 20.85
N THR A 23 20.46 12.19 20.24
CA THR A 23 20.12 10.77 20.27
C THR A 23 20.27 10.23 21.69
N PRO A 24 19.24 9.68 22.34
CA PRO A 24 19.45 8.80 23.48
C PRO A 24 19.96 7.45 22.95
N THR A 25 21.26 7.22 23.14
CA THR A 25 21.89 5.89 23.04
C THR A 25 21.38 5.07 24.21
N ASP A 26 20.34 4.27 23.99
CA ASP A 26 19.97 3.24 24.96
C ASP A 26 20.93 2.06 24.80
N THR A 27 21.56 1.69 25.91
CA THR A 27 22.56 0.62 25.98
C THR A 27 21.81 -0.70 26.15
N PRO A 28 22.11 -1.77 25.40
CA PRO A 28 21.54 -3.09 25.71
C PRO A 28 22.16 -3.59 27.01
N ALA A 29 21.35 -3.72 28.06
CA ALA A 29 21.75 -4.40 29.28
C ALA A 29 21.85 -5.91 29.01
N SER A 30 23.09 -6.41 28.98
CA SER A 30 23.40 -7.83 29.10
C SER A 30 23.06 -8.32 30.52
N GLY A 31 22.21 -9.33 30.62
CA GLY A 31 21.94 -10.09 31.84
C GLY A 31 21.94 -11.59 31.54
N THR A 32 22.85 -12.31 32.18
CA THR A 32 23.23 -13.71 31.92
C THR A 32 22.49 -14.68 32.85
N THR A 33 22.06 -15.82 32.30
CA THR A 33 21.83 -17.16 32.90
C THR A 33 20.88 -17.36 34.08
N GLY A 34 19.90 -18.24 33.87
CA GLY A 34 19.16 -18.96 34.90
C GLY A 34 18.30 -20.07 34.27
N ILE A 35 18.93 -21.18 33.87
CA ILE A 35 18.21 -22.40 33.46
C ILE A 35 17.76 -23.17 34.71
N THR A 36 16.49 -23.04 35.07
CA THR A 36 15.83 -23.98 36.00
C THR A 36 14.78 -24.75 35.21
N SER A 37 15.11 -26.00 34.91
CA SER A 37 14.23 -26.97 34.26
C SER A 37 13.03 -27.29 35.15
N ALA A 38 11.86 -26.75 34.82
CA ALA A 38 10.59 -27.24 35.32
C ALA A 38 10.14 -28.43 34.43
N PRO A 39 9.77 -29.59 34.99
CA PRO A 39 9.26 -30.70 34.18
C PRO A 39 7.94 -30.31 33.52
N ALA A 40 7.90 -30.44 32.20
CA ALA A 40 6.73 -30.18 31.37
C ALA A 40 5.55 -31.06 31.81
N PRO A 41 4.35 -30.51 32.07
CA PRO A 41 3.15 -31.33 32.07
C PRO A 41 2.93 -31.80 30.63
N ALA A 42 2.79 -33.11 30.45
CA ALA A 42 2.47 -33.73 29.16
C ALA A 42 1.16 -33.14 28.62
N ALA A 43 1.30 -32.15 27.72
CA ALA A 43 0.20 -31.67 26.91
C ALA A 43 -0.19 -32.80 25.95
N LYS A 44 -1.31 -33.45 26.24
CA LYS A 44 -1.99 -34.32 25.28
C LYS A 44 -2.26 -33.45 24.04
N ASN A 45 -1.72 -33.85 22.89
CA ASN A 45 -2.01 -33.21 21.60
C ASN A 45 -3.49 -33.46 21.25
N THR A 46 -4.36 -32.63 21.81
CA THR A 46 -5.73 -32.47 21.34
C THR A 46 -5.66 -31.56 20.13
N THR A 47 -5.63 -32.18 18.94
CA THR A 47 -5.84 -31.47 17.68
C THR A 47 -7.32 -31.04 17.62
N THR A 48 -7.66 -29.99 18.34
CA THR A 48 -8.89 -29.25 18.12
C THR A 48 -8.75 -28.59 16.74
N PRO A 49 -9.69 -28.76 15.80
CA PRO A 49 -9.67 -27.97 14.58
C PRO A 49 -9.70 -26.49 14.98
N VAL A 50 -8.66 -25.76 14.59
CA VAL A 50 -8.65 -24.29 14.66
C VAL A 50 -9.89 -23.84 13.89
N PRO A 51 -10.82 -23.08 14.50
CA PRO A 51 -11.92 -22.48 13.76
C PRO A 51 -11.30 -21.65 12.65
N ASP A 52 -11.70 -21.91 11.39
CA ASP A 52 -11.25 -21.15 10.23
C ASP A 52 -11.34 -19.65 10.57
N THR A 53 -10.19 -19.03 10.78
CA THR A 53 -10.11 -17.57 10.80
C THR A 53 -10.72 -17.14 9.47
N PRO A 54 -11.67 -16.18 9.41
CA PRO A 54 -12.21 -15.75 8.14
C PRO A 54 -11.04 -15.16 7.33
N VAL A 55 -10.46 -15.97 6.44
CA VAL A 55 -9.73 -15.46 5.29
C VAL A 55 -10.63 -14.39 4.71
N ALA A 56 -10.15 -13.13 4.69
CA ALA A 56 -10.94 -11.97 4.27
C ALA A 56 -11.85 -12.38 3.11
N GLN A 57 -13.17 -12.40 3.36
CA GLN A 57 -14.11 -13.03 2.43
C GLN A 57 -14.04 -12.29 1.09
N PHE A 58 -13.44 -12.94 0.09
CA PHE A 58 -13.35 -12.40 -1.25
C PHE A 58 -14.74 -12.35 -1.88
N ASP A 59 -15.13 -11.21 -2.45
CA ASP A 59 -16.37 -11.12 -3.23
C ASP A 59 -16.15 -11.74 -4.62
N THR A 60 -16.33 -13.06 -4.72
CA THR A 60 -16.15 -13.80 -5.98
C THR A 60 -17.27 -13.52 -6.99
N THR A 61 -18.44 -13.06 -6.54
CA THR A 61 -19.55 -12.64 -7.43
C THR A 61 -19.21 -11.36 -8.19
N ALA A 62 -18.31 -10.54 -7.64
CA ALA A 62 -17.82 -9.31 -8.24
C ALA A 62 -16.66 -9.51 -9.24
N ARG A 63 -16.44 -10.71 -9.79
CA ARG A 63 -15.37 -10.98 -10.78
C ARG A 63 -15.91 -11.11 -12.22
N PRO A 64 -16.02 -10.00 -12.97
CA PRO A 64 -16.34 -10.05 -14.40
C PRO A 64 -15.29 -10.86 -15.18
N SER A 65 -15.65 -11.32 -16.38
CA SER A 65 -14.77 -12.17 -17.20
C SER A 65 -13.40 -11.53 -17.48
N TRP A 66 -13.36 -10.23 -17.76
CA TRP A 66 -12.11 -9.50 -17.97
C TRP A 66 -11.20 -9.56 -16.73
N LEU A 67 -11.77 -9.49 -15.52
CA LEU A 67 -10.99 -9.53 -14.29
C LEU A 67 -10.45 -10.94 -14.03
N LYS A 68 -11.20 -11.99 -14.41
CA LYS A 68 -10.71 -13.37 -14.36
C LYS A 68 -9.48 -13.54 -15.26
N ALA A 69 -9.55 -13.05 -16.50
CA ALA A 69 -8.40 -13.07 -17.42
C ALA A 69 -7.21 -12.27 -16.87
N ARG A 70 -7.45 -11.13 -16.22
CA ARG A 70 -6.38 -10.34 -15.56
C ARG A 70 -5.73 -11.10 -14.40
N ILE A 71 -6.53 -11.80 -13.59
CA ILE A 71 -6.06 -12.66 -12.49
C ILE A 71 -5.20 -13.80 -13.04
N GLU A 72 -5.66 -14.47 -14.10
CA GLU A 72 -4.90 -15.54 -14.76
C GLU A 72 -3.55 -15.05 -15.29
N ALA A 73 -3.50 -13.84 -15.85
CA ALA A 73 -2.24 -13.22 -16.28
C ALA A 73 -1.27 -13.05 -15.10
N HIS A 74 -1.71 -12.52 -13.96
CA HIS A 74 -0.87 -12.39 -12.76
C HIS A 74 -0.37 -13.75 -12.24
N LEU A 75 -1.23 -14.77 -12.26
CA LEU A 75 -0.88 -16.13 -11.84
C LEU A 75 0.14 -16.80 -12.78
N ALA A 76 0.21 -16.37 -14.04
CA ALA A 76 1.21 -16.83 -15.00
C ALA A 76 2.57 -16.11 -14.87
N GLU A 77 2.58 -14.93 -14.25
CA GLU A 77 3.81 -14.19 -13.95
C GLU A 77 4.54 -14.76 -12.71
N ASN A 78 5.78 -14.30 -12.51
CA ASN A 78 6.53 -14.61 -11.30
C ASN A 78 5.78 -14.12 -10.06
N LYS A 79 5.91 -14.86 -8.95
CA LYS A 79 5.37 -14.44 -7.65
C LYS A 79 5.89 -13.05 -7.28
N GLN A 80 4.97 -12.17 -6.91
CA GLN A 80 5.28 -10.81 -6.47
C GLN A 80 5.31 -10.71 -4.94
N ASN A 81 6.07 -9.74 -4.42
CA ASN A 81 6.12 -9.41 -3.00
C ASN A 81 6.14 -7.89 -2.82
N PRO A 82 5.10 -7.28 -2.21
CA PRO A 82 3.89 -7.91 -1.67
C PRO A 82 3.00 -8.53 -2.76
N PRO A 83 2.09 -9.46 -2.38
CA PRO A 83 1.11 -10.03 -3.29
C PRO A 83 0.22 -8.96 -3.93
N ILE A 84 -0.11 -9.12 -5.21
CA ILE A 84 -1.06 -8.25 -5.90
C ILE A 84 -2.45 -8.47 -5.31
N GLN A 85 -3.16 -7.37 -5.09
CA GLN A 85 -4.53 -7.33 -4.61
C GLN A 85 -5.40 -6.58 -5.61
N VAL A 86 -6.65 -7.02 -5.74
CA VAL A 86 -7.68 -6.32 -6.49
C VAL A 86 -8.85 -6.02 -5.57
N PHE A 87 -9.17 -4.74 -5.46
CA PHE A 87 -10.28 -4.21 -4.70
C PHE A 87 -11.37 -3.70 -5.64
N ARG A 88 -12.61 -3.73 -5.17
CA ARG A 88 -13.75 -3.05 -5.79
C ARG A 88 -14.16 -1.88 -4.91
N TYR A 89 -14.47 -0.77 -5.55
CA TYR A 89 -14.96 0.45 -4.89
C TYR A 89 -16.17 1.02 -5.64
N ARG A 90 -16.86 1.94 -4.96
CA ARG A 90 -17.63 3.00 -5.60
C ARG A 90 -16.78 4.25 -5.73
N TYR A 91 -16.80 4.86 -6.92
CA TYR A 91 -16.13 6.12 -7.20
C TYR A 91 -16.90 6.84 -8.31
N ASN A 92 -17.21 8.12 -8.10
CA ASN A 92 -18.03 8.94 -9.01
C ASN A 92 -19.36 8.26 -9.43
N GLY A 93 -20.03 7.58 -8.48
CA GLY A 93 -21.28 6.86 -8.72
C GLY A 93 -21.15 5.54 -9.50
N ALA A 94 -19.96 5.19 -9.96
CA ALA A 94 -19.69 3.96 -10.72
C ALA A 94 -18.98 2.90 -9.87
N VAL A 95 -19.08 1.64 -10.31
CA VAL A 95 -18.21 0.57 -9.81
C VAL A 95 -16.86 0.68 -10.52
N VAL A 96 -15.79 0.62 -9.74
CA VAL A 96 -14.41 0.58 -10.25
C VAL A 96 -13.62 -0.53 -9.57
N TYR A 97 -12.57 -0.97 -10.24
CA TYR A 97 -11.65 -2.00 -9.75
C TYR A 97 -10.25 -1.45 -9.66
N TYR A 98 -9.66 -1.53 -8.47
CA TYR A 98 -8.33 -1.04 -8.16
C TYR A 98 -7.38 -2.21 -7.98
N GLU A 99 -6.32 -2.25 -8.76
CA GLU A 99 -5.27 -3.26 -8.73
C GLU A 99 -4.00 -2.65 -8.14
N THR A 100 -3.49 -3.26 -7.07
CA THR A 100 -2.24 -2.82 -6.42
C THR A 100 -1.03 -3.19 -7.26
N SER A 101 0.09 -2.59 -6.91
CA SER A 101 1.40 -2.87 -7.51
C SER A 101 2.38 -3.27 -6.41
N PRO A 102 3.34 -4.18 -6.69
CA PRO A 102 4.29 -4.63 -5.68
C PRO A 102 5.34 -3.57 -5.28
N CYS A 103 5.47 -2.47 -6.02
CA CYS A 103 6.41 -1.41 -5.65
C CYS A 103 5.76 -0.03 -5.78
N CYS A 104 6.18 0.90 -4.93
CA CYS A 104 5.64 2.26 -4.87
C CYS A 104 6.10 3.15 -6.04
N ASP A 105 7.11 2.75 -6.80
CA ASP A 105 7.53 3.41 -8.04
C ASP A 105 6.81 2.87 -9.29
N GLN A 106 6.03 1.80 -9.12
CA GLN A 106 5.21 1.20 -10.16
C GLN A 106 3.77 1.69 -10.04
N TYR A 107 3.15 2.00 -11.16
CA TYR A 107 1.76 2.47 -11.15
C TYR A 107 0.80 1.38 -10.67
N THR A 108 -0.18 1.80 -9.87
CA THR A 108 -1.38 1.01 -9.62
C THR A 108 -2.40 1.27 -10.73
N ASN A 109 -3.36 0.38 -10.91
CA ASN A 109 -4.31 0.49 -12.02
C ASN A 109 -5.74 0.63 -11.51
N LEU A 110 -6.47 1.61 -12.04
CA LEU A 110 -7.90 1.76 -11.81
C LEU A 110 -8.67 1.46 -13.09
N TYR A 111 -9.56 0.48 -13.04
CA TYR A 111 -10.39 0.06 -14.16
C TYR A 111 -11.86 0.42 -13.91
N ASP A 112 -12.60 0.72 -14.99
CA ASP A 112 -14.05 0.79 -14.93
C ASP A 112 -14.70 -0.60 -14.80
N GLN A 113 -16.02 -0.64 -14.67
CA GLN A 113 -16.79 -1.88 -14.58
C GLN A 113 -16.60 -2.81 -15.80
N LYS A 114 -16.24 -2.27 -16.97
CA LYS A 114 -16.04 -3.03 -18.22
C LYS A 114 -14.58 -3.44 -18.43
N GLY A 115 -13.67 -3.10 -17.51
CA GLY A 115 -12.25 -3.44 -17.59
C GLY A 115 -11.41 -2.46 -18.38
N LYS A 116 -11.96 -1.28 -18.73
CA LYS A 116 -11.18 -0.21 -19.36
C LYS A 116 -10.31 0.45 -18.30
N LEU A 117 -9.00 0.56 -18.55
CA LEU A 117 -8.09 1.34 -17.71
C LEU A 117 -8.51 2.82 -17.74
N LEU A 118 -8.77 3.38 -16.57
CA LEU A 118 -9.14 4.78 -16.38
C LEU A 118 -7.89 5.64 -16.13
N CYS A 119 -7.04 5.21 -15.20
CA CYS A 119 -5.92 6.01 -14.69
C CYS A 119 -5.04 5.20 -13.73
N HIS A 120 -3.98 5.86 -13.26
CA HIS A 120 -3.08 5.36 -12.22
C HIS A 120 -3.20 6.27 -10.99
N PRO A 121 -3.95 5.88 -9.95
CA PRO A 121 -4.18 6.76 -8.80
C PRO A 121 -2.96 6.86 -7.86
N ASP A 122 -2.08 5.85 -7.86
CA ASP A 122 -0.90 5.79 -7.02
C ASP A 122 0.30 5.23 -7.80
N GLY A 123 1.48 5.32 -7.20
CA GLY A 123 2.71 4.79 -7.77
C GLY A 123 3.48 5.79 -8.63
N GLY A 124 4.43 5.29 -9.42
CA GLY A 124 5.33 6.12 -10.22
C GLY A 124 6.43 6.79 -9.38
N PHE A 125 7.36 7.50 -10.02
CA PHE A 125 8.49 8.15 -9.34
C PHE A 125 8.09 9.08 -8.19
N THR A 126 6.90 9.68 -8.26
CA THR A 126 6.41 10.61 -7.24
C THR A 126 5.51 9.94 -6.19
N GLY A 127 5.11 8.69 -6.42
CA GLY A 127 4.10 7.97 -5.65
C GLY A 127 2.65 8.47 -5.86
N ARG A 128 2.43 9.49 -6.69
CA ARG A 128 1.12 10.16 -6.88
C ARG A 128 0.35 9.69 -8.11
N GLY A 129 0.81 8.63 -8.77
CA GLY A 129 0.18 8.12 -9.98
C GLY A 129 0.37 9.05 -11.18
N ASP A 130 -0.56 8.95 -12.15
CA ASP A 130 -0.50 9.69 -13.42
C ASP A 130 -1.26 11.04 -13.40
N GLY A 131 -1.83 11.41 -12.25
CA GLY A 131 -2.54 12.66 -12.04
C GLY A 131 -3.96 12.73 -12.62
N LYS A 132 -4.44 11.68 -13.31
CA LYS A 132 -5.80 11.70 -13.90
C LYS A 132 -6.91 11.42 -12.91
N CYS A 133 -6.60 10.73 -11.81
CA CYS A 133 -7.54 10.37 -10.74
C CYS A 133 -7.02 10.84 -9.37
N SER A 134 -6.60 12.10 -9.28
CA SER A 134 -5.97 12.67 -8.08
C SER A 134 -6.87 12.68 -6.83
N ASP A 135 -8.17 12.58 -7.00
CA ASP A 135 -9.17 12.57 -5.93
C ASP A 135 -9.65 11.15 -5.58
N PHE A 136 -9.22 10.10 -6.29
CA PHE A 136 -9.66 8.72 -6.07
C PHE A 136 -9.49 8.28 -4.62
N ASN A 137 -8.30 8.51 -4.05
CA ASN A 137 -8.02 8.11 -2.67
C ASN A 137 -8.86 8.86 -1.62
N LYS A 138 -9.40 10.04 -1.95
CA LYS A 138 -10.27 10.81 -1.07
C LYS A 138 -11.74 10.41 -1.21
N ASN A 139 -12.15 10.02 -2.42
CA ASN A 139 -13.56 9.90 -2.80
C ASN A 139 -14.04 8.45 -3.00
N LYS A 140 -13.14 7.45 -2.98
CA LYS A 140 -13.51 6.03 -3.08
C LYS A 140 -14.25 5.56 -1.82
N THR A 141 -15.29 4.76 -2.01
CA THR A 141 -16.10 4.19 -0.93
C THR A 141 -16.43 2.72 -1.22
N GLU A 142 -17.13 2.04 -0.31
CA GLU A 142 -17.53 0.62 -0.45
C GLU A 142 -16.37 -0.31 -0.83
N GLU A 143 -15.24 -0.19 -0.11
CA GLU A 143 -14.09 -1.07 -0.31
C GLU A 143 -14.48 -2.54 -0.12
N LYS A 144 -14.16 -3.36 -1.12
CA LYS A 144 -14.28 -4.81 -1.04
C LYS A 144 -13.07 -5.46 -1.67
N LEU A 145 -12.39 -6.34 -0.93
CA LEU A 145 -11.34 -7.18 -1.50
C LEU A 145 -11.99 -8.22 -2.42
N VAL A 146 -11.66 -8.17 -3.71
CA VAL A 146 -12.21 -9.08 -4.73
C VAL A 146 -11.27 -10.25 -4.96
N TRP A 147 -9.96 -10.02 -4.92
CA TRP A 147 -8.95 -11.04 -5.12
C TRP A 147 -7.60 -10.61 -4.53
N GLN A 148 -6.79 -11.59 -4.14
CA GLN A 148 -5.38 -11.42 -3.79
C GLN A 148 -4.62 -12.62 -4.34
N ASP A 149 -3.40 -12.42 -4.85
CA ASP A 149 -2.53 -13.53 -5.27
C ASP A 149 -2.27 -14.46 -4.07
N PRO A 150 -2.64 -15.76 -4.16
CA PRO A 150 -2.49 -16.69 -3.05
C PRO A 150 -1.06 -17.23 -2.88
N ARG A 151 -0.13 -16.92 -3.78
CA ARG A 151 1.21 -17.53 -3.84
C ARG A 151 2.20 -16.91 -2.87
#